data_AF-A0A2V6CUK6-F1
#
_entry.id   AF-A0A2V6CUK6-F1
#
_cell.length_a   1.000
_cell.length_b   1.000
_cell.length_c   1.000
_cell.angle_alpha   90.00
_cell.angle_beta   90.00
_cell.angle_gamma   90.00
#
_symmetry.space_group_name_H-M   'P 1'
#
loop_
_entity.id
_entity.type
_entity.pdbx_description
1 polymer ?
#
loop_
_entity_poly.entity_id
_entity_poly.type
_entity_poly.pdbx_seq_one_letter_code
_entity_poly.pdbx_strand_id
1 'polypeptide(L)'
;MSLSADVFSDIDLDSYFLWDENRDAVMTFFSQVLYNHLGELLAWNLMCPPATKRSHVISFFFTQEKCLQELVRASEGNCRDLLNILRLAYSEFRRGTGEKIGIDHVTTAAKAWYRNAKLSNLSPNTRDEEFLNALIQDVIKNKKSRSFMVGYQDARHPLLVRLLNLRLLHRMRTTWTHPDRPGEPYHVFTIDYGCYAELKGTRAEPNQDVFLFPEVIAVK
;
A
#
# COMPACT_ATOMS: atom_id res chain seq x y z
N MET A 1 -1.18 37.28 -8.63
CA MET A 1 -0.02 36.35 -8.71
C MET A 1 -0.37 35.12 -7.90
N SER A 2 -0.47 33.98 -8.58
CA SER A 2 -1.02 32.71 -8.12
C SER A 2 -0.07 31.97 -7.19
N LEU A 3 -0.06 32.35 -5.90
CA LEU A 3 0.64 31.61 -4.84
C LEU A 3 0.10 30.17 -4.66
N SER A 4 -1.01 29.82 -5.33
CA SER A 4 -1.64 28.49 -5.26
C SER A 4 -1.08 27.49 -6.29
N ALA A 5 -0.36 27.93 -7.31
CA ALA A 5 0.14 27.05 -8.38
C ALA A 5 1.55 26.49 -8.09
N ASP A 6 2.36 27.19 -7.28
CA ASP A 6 3.73 26.79 -6.95
C ASP A 6 3.88 25.96 -5.66
N VAL A 7 2.83 25.84 -4.82
CA VAL A 7 2.94 25.10 -3.55
C VAL A 7 2.91 23.57 -3.78
N PHE A 8 2.42 23.11 -4.92
CA PHE A 8 2.28 21.69 -5.25
C PHE A 8 3.32 21.18 -6.24
N SER A 9 4.16 22.03 -6.83
CA SER A 9 5.17 21.59 -7.82
C SER A 9 6.36 20.87 -7.18
N ASP A 10 6.65 21.14 -5.90
CA ASP A 10 7.82 20.60 -5.20
C ASP A 10 7.48 19.47 -4.20
N ILE A 11 6.19 19.29 -3.86
CA ILE A 11 5.77 18.17 -2.99
C ILE A 11 5.31 17.05 -3.89
N ASP A 12 6.21 16.10 -4.11
CA ASP A 12 5.80 14.83 -4.63
C ASP A 12 4.99 14.04 -3.59
N LEU A 13 3.67 14.09 -3.72
CA LEU A 13 2.74 13.41 -2.83
C LEU A 13 2.95 11.89 -2.81
N ASP A 14 3.44 11.30 -3.92
CA ASP A 14 3.66 9.86 -4.00
C ASP A 14 4.80 9.38 -3.09
N SER A 15 5.92 10.12 -2.99
CA SER A 15 6.99 9.83 -2.01
C SER A 15 6.56 10.09 -0.58
N TYR A 16 5.78 11.15 -0.35
CA TYR A 16 5.35 11.50 1.00
C TYR A 16 4.47 10.43 1.67
N PHE A 17 3.76 9.61 0.88
CA PHE A 17 2.89 8.54 1.38
C PHE A 17 3.49 7.13 1.35
N LEU A 18 4.79 6.99 1.06
CA LEU A 18 5.47 5.71 1.19
C LEU A 18 5.63 5.35 2.68
N TRP A 19 4.88 4.32 3.10
CA TRP A 19 4.92 3.79 4.47
C TRP A 19 6.33 3.57 4.99
N ASP A 20 7.25 3.11 4.15
CA ASP A 20 8.61 2.75 4.56
C ASP A 20 9.56 3.94 4.71
N GLU A 21 9.21 5.14 4.23
CA GLU A 21 10.06 6.34 4.33
C GLU A 21 9.78 7.16 5.59
N ASN A 22 8.50 7.42 5.90
CA ASN A 22 8.12 8.21 7.07
C ASN A 22 6.80 7.73 7.71
N ARG A 23 6.87 6.60 8.43
CA ARG A 23 5.71 5.98 9.09
C ARG A 23 4.89 6.94 9.93
N ASP A 24 5.54 7.79 10.72
CA ASP A 24 4.83 8.66 11.65
C ASP A 24 4.07 9.78 10.93
N ALA A 25 4.67 10.39 9.91
CA ALA A 25 4.00 11.39 9.08
C ALA A 25 2.82 10.77 8.32
N VAL A 26 3.01 9.59 7.72
CA VAL A 26 1.96 8.87 6.98
C VAL A 26 0.80 8.47 7.90
N MET A 27 1.11 7.93 9.09
CA MET A 27 0.11 7.63 10.12
C MET A 27 -0.68 8.87 10.55
N THR A 28 0.03 9.98 10.78
CA THR A 28 -0.57 11.25 11.18
C THR A 28 -1.46 11.83 10.08
N PHE A 29 -1.04 11.75 8.82
CA PHE A 29 -1.84 12.17 7.68
C PHE A 29 -3.13 11.36 7.55
N PHE A 30 -3.03 10.03 7.49
CA PHE A 30 -4.22 9.19 7.28
C PHE A 30 -5.17 9.21 8.48
N SER A 31 -4.65 9.38 9.69
CA SER A 31 -5.48 9.64 10.86
C SER A 31 -6.30 10.92 10.70
N GLN A 32 -5.71 11.99 10.17
CA GLN A 32 -6.44 13.23 9.92
C GLN A 32 -7.46 13.07 8.80
N VAL A 33 -7.12 12.33 7.73
CA VAL A 33 -8.08 12.00 6.65
C VAL A 33 -9.31 11.29 7.24
N LEU A 34 -9.10 10.24 8.04
CA LEU A 34 -10.20 9.51 8.68
C LEU A 34 -10.98 10.39 9.65
N TYR A 35 -10.29 11.14 10.50
CA TYR A 35 -10.91 12.01 11.48
C TYR A 35 -11.79 13.07 10.84
N ASN A 36 -11.26 13.77 9.83
CA ASN A 36 -11.98 14.85 9.16
C ASN A 36 -13.12 14.31 8.30
N HIS A 37 -12.92 13.17 7.62
CA HIS A 37 -13.94 12.55 6.76
C HIS A 37 -15.19 12.11 7.55
N LEU A 38 -15.01 11.65 8.79
CA LEU A 38 -16.08 11.15 9.64
C LEU A 38 -16.54 12.15 10.70
N GLY A 39 -15.72 13.17 10.99
CA GLY A 39 -15.90 14.02 12.15
C GLY A 39 -17.16 14.87 12.11
N GLU A 40 -17.56 15.38 10.94
CA GLU A 40 -18.84 16.09 10.81
C GLU A 40 -20.02 15.17 11.11
N LEU A 41 -20.04 13.97 10.51
CA LEU A 41 -21.11 12.99 10.69
C LEU A 41 -21.22 12.49 12.13
N LEU A 42 -20.08 12.37 12.83
CA LEU A 42 -19.99 11.84 14.19
C LEU A 42 -19.88 12.94 15.26
N ALA A 43 -20.09 14.20 14.88
CA ALA A 43 -20.02 15.37 15.76
C ALA A 43 -18.70 15.48 16.56
N TRP A 44 -17.57 15.18 15.92
CA TRP A 44 -16.23 15.32 16.50
C TRP A 44 -15.73 16.76 16.43
N ASN A 45 -14.86 17.15 17.36
CA ASN A 45 -14.22 18.46 17.32
C ASN A 45 -13.12 18.53 16.25
N LEU A 46 -13.44 19.12 15.10
CA LEU A 46 -12.50 19.27 13.98
C LEU A 46 -11.33 20.21 14.28
N MET A 47 -11.47 21.11 15.25
CA MET A 47 -10.50 22.13 15.65
C MET A 47 -9.55 21.61 16.75
N CYS A 48 -8.97 20.42 16.54
CA CYS A 48 -7.98 19.84 17.45
C CYS A 48 -6.66 19.50 16.72
N PRO A 49 -5.53 19.39 17.46
CA PRO A 49 -4.24 19.04 16.87
C PRO A 49 -4.22 17.65 16.20
N PRO A 50 -3.34 17.42 15.19
CA PRO A 50 -3.23 16.13 14.51
C PRO A 50 -3.02 14.92 15.45
N ALA A 51 -2.23 15.09 16.51
CA ALA A 51 -2.00 14.04 17.50
C ALA A 51 -3.29 13.63 18.22
N THR A 52 -4.16 14.60 18.56
CA THR A 52 -5.47 14.33 19.16
C THR A 52 -6.38 13.58 18.18
N LYS A 53 -6.37 13.97 16.90
CA LYS A 53 -7.12 13.26 15.85
C LYS A 53 -6.68 11.80 15.72
N ARG A 54 -5.37 11.54 15.71
CA ARG A 54 -4.80 10.18 15.69
C ARG A 54 -5.21 9.36 16.91
N SER A 55 -5.02 9.89 18.12
CA SER A 55 -5.42 9.20 19.35
C SER A 55 -6.91 8.87 19.37
N HIS A 56 -7.76 9.77 18.87
CA HIS A 56 -9.20 9.56 18.74
C HIS A 56 -9.55 8.48 17.72
N VAL A 57 -8.94 8.50 16.53
CA VAL A 57 -9.16 7.45 15.52
C VAL A 57 -8.78 6.07 16.07
N ILE A 58 -7.63 5.97 16.75
CA ILE A 58 -7.17 4.74 17.38
C ILE A 58 -8.18 4.27 18.43
N SER A 59 -8.54 5.15 19.38
CA SER A 59 -9.44 4.77 20.47
C SER A 59 -10.87 4.48 20.00
N PHE A 60 -11.34 5.13 18.93
CA PHE A 60 -12.69 4.94 18.41
C PHE A 60 -12.84 3.63 17.62
N PHE A 61 -11.89 3.33 16.74
CA PHE A 61 -12.03 2.19 15.82
C PHE A 61 -11.30 0.92 16.25
N PHE A 62 -10.14 1.04 16.89
CA PHE A 62 -9.16 -0.03 16.93
C PHE A 62 -8.87 -0.54 18.34
N THR A 63 -8.52 -1.82 18.43
CA THR A 63 -8.08 -2.40 19.71
C THR A 63 -6.71 -1.87 20.14
N GLN A 64 -5.85 -1.51 19.18
CA GLN A 64 -4.51 -1.00 19.41
C GLN A 64 -4.00 -0.20 18.20
N GLU A 65 -2.99 0.64 18.42
CA GLU A 65 -2.36 1.45 17.37
C GLU A 65 -1.86 0.61 16.17
N LYS A 66 -1.35 -0.60 16.45
CA LYS A 66 -0.87 -1.51 15.40
C LYS A 66 -1.96 -1.85 14.36
N CYS A 67 -3.24 -1.83 14.71
CA CYS A 67 -4.31 -2.03 13.74
C CYS A 67 -4.42 -0.87 12.74
N LEU A 68 -4.26 0.37 13.22
CA LEU A 68 -4.20 1.54 12.34
C LEU A 68 -2.93 1.48 11.46
N GLN A 69 -1.80 1.06 12.02
CA GLN A 69 -0.56 0.85 11.25
C GLN A 69 -0.77 -0.14 10.11
N GLU A 70 -1.40 -1.29 10.38
CA GLU A 70 -1.71 -2.28 9.35
C GLU A 70 -2.70 -1.75 8.31
N LEU A 71 -3.71 -0.96 8.72
CA LEU A 71 -4.66 -0.34 7.79
C LEU A 71 -3.96 0.66 6.85
N VAL A 72 -3.13 1.53 7.42
CA VAL A 72 -2.37 2.54 6.67
C VAL A 72 -1.40 1.84 5.71
N ARG A 73 -0.67 0.83 6.18
CA ARG A 73 0.21 0.01 5.33
C ARG A 73 -0.56 -0.66 4.21
N ALA A 74 -1.70 -1.29 4.50
CA ALA A 74 -2.53 -1.97 3.51
C ALA A 74 -3.13 -1.03 2.46
N SER A 75 -3.21 0.27 2.76
CA SER A 75 -3.67 1.28 1.81
C SER A 75 -2.62 1.67 0.77
N GLU A 76 -1.34 1.33 1.00
CA GLU A 76 -0.21 1.64 0.11
C GLU A 76 -0.22 3.13 -0.32
N GLY A 77 -0.52 4.03 0.63
CA GLY A 77 -0.55 5.47 0.38
C GLY A 77 -1.81 5.98 -0.33
N ASN A 78 -2.81 5.13 -0.56
CA ASN A 78 -4.03 5.52 -1.27
C ASN A 78 -5.23 5.76 -0.33
N CYS A 79 -5.72 6.99 -0.26
CA CYS A 79 -6.88 7.37 0.58
C CYS A 79 -8.15 6.54 0.28
N ARG A 80 -8.42 6.22 -1.00
CA ARG A 80 -9.59 5.44 -1.40
C ARG A 80 -9.49 4.00 -0.91
N ASP A 81 -8.30 3.40 -0.98
CA ASP A 81 -8.07 2.06 -0.45
C ASP A 81 -8.20 2.06 1.07
N LEU A 82 -7.63 3.05 1.76
CA LEU A 82 -7.76 3.20 3.21
C LEU A 82 -9.24 3.18 3.65
N LEU A 83 -10.07 4.01 3.03
CA LEU A 83 -11.50 4.10 3.37
C LEU A 83 -12.25 2.80 3.06
N ASN A 84 -11.96 2.16 1.93
CA ASN A 84 -12.61 0.90 1.55
C ASN A 84 -12.20 -0.27 2.45
N ILE A 85 -10.91 -0.36 2.80
CA ILE A 85 -10.40 -1.38 3.71
C ILE A 85 -10.98 -1.14 5.11
N LEU A 86 -11.03 0.11 5.60
CA LEU A 86 -11.67 0.41 6.88
C LEU A 86 -13.15 0.01 6.90
N ARG A 87 -13.90 0.34 5.84
CA ARG A 87 -15.32 -0.04 5.72
C ARG A 87 -15.50 -1.55 5.78
N LEU A 88 -14.68 -2.30 5.04
CA LEU A 88 -14.72 -3.77 5.04
C LEU A 88 -14.31 -4.34 6.39
N ALA A 89 -13.26 -3.80 7.02
CA ALA A 89 -12.81 -4.23 8.35
C ALA A 89 -13.88 -3.99 9.41
N TYR A 90 -14.57 -2.83 9.34
CA TYR A 90 -15.71 -2.54 10.21
C TYR A 90 -16.87 -3.50 9.97
N SER A 91 -17.20 -3.83 8.71
CA SER A 91 -18.24 -4.81 8.39
C SER A 91 -17.91 -6.20 8.95
N GLU A 92 -16.67 -6.67 8.81
CA GLU A 92 -16.23 -7.96 9.35
C GLU A 92 -16.28 -7.95 10.88
N PHE A 93 -15.76 -6.89 11.51
CA PHE A 93 -15.85 -6.66 12.94
C PHE A 93 -17.31 -6.72 13.45
N ARG A 94 -18.24 -6.06 12.76
CA ARG A 94 -19.67 -5.99 13.14
C ARG A 94 -20.40 -7.33 13.06
N ARG A 95 -19.87 -8.32 12.36
CA ARG A 95 -20.39 -9.69 12.33
C ARG A 95 -19.86 -10.56 13.47
N GLY A 96 -18.77 -10.15 14.11
CA GLY A 96 -18.16 -10.85 15.23
C GLY A 96 -18.70 -10.39 16.59
N THR A 97 -17.99 -10.79 17.65
CA THR A 97 -18.37 -10.55 19.06
C THR A 97 -17.46 -9.56 19.79
N GLY A 98 -16.58 -8.86 19.07
CA GLY A 98 -15.64 -7.89 19.65
C GLY A 98 -16.24 -6.50 19.87
N GLU A 99 -15.48 -5.62 20.54
CA GLU A 99 -15.85 -4.21 20.74
C GLU A 99 -15.21 -3.25 19.73
N LYS A 100 -14.07 -3.64 19.13
CA LYS A 100 -13.30 -2.82 18.17
C LYS A 100 -12.64 -3.66 17.07
N ILE A 101 -12.17 -2.98 16.03
CA ILE A 101 -11.45 -3.57 14.90
C ILE A 101 -10.05 -4.02 15.36
N GLY A 102 -9.85 -5.34 15.42
CA GLY A 102 -8.54 -5.98 15.55
C GLY A 102 -7.76 -6.15 14.23
N ILE A 103 -6.50 -6.60 14.32
CA ILE A 103 -5.60 -6.83 13.16
C ILE A 103 -6.21 -7.80 12.15
N ASP A 104 -6.81 -8.91 12.60
CA ASP A 104 -7.35 -9.92 11.69
C ASP A 104 -8.47 -9.38 10.79
N HIS A 105 -9.28 -8.45 11.30
CA HIS A 105 -10.30 -7.78 10.50
C HIS A 105 -9.67 -6.91 9.41
N VAL A 106 -8.60 -6.17 9.73
CA VAL A 106 -7.88 -5.33 8.76
C VAL A 106 -7.22 -6.21 7.70
N THR A 107 -6.55 -7.28 8.10
CA THR A 107 -5.92 -8.25 7.19
C THR A 107 -6.94 -8.89 6.26
N THR A 108 -8.08 -9.33 6.80
CA THR A 108 -9.18 -9.93 6.03
C THR A 108 -9.77 -8.93 5.03
N ALA A 109 -10.00 -7.68 5.48
CA ALA A 109 -10.51 -6.61 4.65
C ALA A 109 -9.55 -6.24 3.51
N ALA A 110 -8.24 -6.17 3.77
CA ALA A 110 -7.23 -5.88 2.76
C ALA A 110 -7.21 -6.97 1.66
N LYS A 111 -7.29 -8.25 2.06
CA LYS A 111 -7.40 -9.38 1.12
C LYS A 111 -8.68 -9.29 0.29
N ALA A 112 -9.81 -9.01 0.93
CA ALA A 112 -11.10 -8.88 0.25
C ALA A 112 -11.08 -7.72 -0.74
N TRP A 113 -10.50 -6.58 -0.37
CA TRP A 113 -10.36 -5.42 -1.25
C TRP A 113 -9.46 -5.73 -2.45
N TYR A 114 -8.31 -6.36 -2.22
CA TYR A 114 -7.43 -6.81 -3.29
C TYR A 114 -8.16 -7.74 -4.27
N ARG A 115 -8.78 -8.81 -3.77
CA ARG A 115 -9.45 -9.81 -4.62
C ARG A 115 -10.66 -9.24 -5.37
N ASN A 116 -11.52 -8.51 -4.67
CA ASN A 116 -12.84 -8.15 -5.20
C ASN A 116 -12.83 -6.82 -5.99
N ALA A 117 -11.84 -5.95 -5.76
CA ALA A 117 -11.82 -4.62 -6.37
C ALA A 117 -10.56 -4.30 -7.16
N LYS A 118 -9.41 -4.92 -6.87
CA LYS A 118 -8.17 -4.70 -7.64
C LYS A 118 -7.98 -5.80 -8.68
N LEU A 119 -7.91 -7.05 -8.21
CA LEU A 119 -7.67 -8.21 -9.06
C LEU A 119 -8.83 -8.50 -10.01
N SER A 120 -10.07 -8.21 -9.63
CA SER A 120 -11.25 -8.37 -10.50
C SER A 120 -11.24 -7.48 -11.74
N ASN A 121 -10.44 -6.41 -11.76
CA ASN A 121 -10.25 -5.56 -12.94
C ASN A 121 -9.18 -6.12 -13.90
N LEU A 122 -8.47 -7.18 -13.50
CA LEU A 122 -7.54 -7.90 -14.35
C LEU A 122 -8.32 -8.92 -15.18
N SER A 123 -8.19 -8.83 -16.50
CA SER A 123 -8.87 -9.79 -17.39
C SER A 123 -8.21 -11.16 -17.30
N PRO A 124 -8.99 -12.25 -17.15
CA PRO A 124 -8.44 -13.61 -17.06
C PRO A 124 -7.87 -14.06 -18.41
N ASN A 125 -6.89 -14.97 -18.37
CA ASN A 125 -6.18 -15.53 -19.52
C ASN A 125 -5.49 -14.44 -20.38
N THR A 126 -4.93 -13.43 -19.72
CA THR A 126 -4.18 -12.36 -20.39
C THR A 126 -2.72 -12.33 -19.95
N ARG A 127 -1.87 -11.73 -20.78
CA ARG A 127 -0.46 -11.50 -20.43
C ARG A 127 -0.29 -10.67 -19.14
N ASP A 128 -1.23 -9.77 -18.83
CA ASP A 128 -1.20 -8.98 -17.60
C ASP A 128 -1.35 -9.93 -16.37
N GLU A 129 -2.22 -10.94 -16.45
CA GLU A 129 -2.41 -11.96 -15.41
C GLU A 129 -1.22 -12.92 -15.31
N GLU A 130 -0.74 -13.44 -16.44
CA GLU A 130 0.44 -14.32 -16.49
C GLU A 130 1.66 -13.63 -15.85
N PHE A 131 1.87 -12.35 -16.18
CA PHE A 131 2.95 -11.55 -15.63
C PHE A 131 2.80 -11.31 -14.13
N LEU A 132 1.60 -10.97 -13.64
CA LEU A 132 1.36 -10.84 -12.21
C LEU A 132 1.64 -12.16 -11.47
N ASN A 133 1.20 -13.30 -12.01
CA ASN A 133 1.43 -14.60 -11.42
C ASN A 133 2.92 -14.96 -11.37
N ALA A 134 3.68 -14.62 -12.41
CA ALA A 134 5.14 -14.76 -12.43
C ALA A 134 5.79 -13.90 -11.33
N LEU A 135 5.40 -12.62 -11.20
CA LEU A 135 5.88 -11.75 -10.12
C LEU A 135 5.56 -12.31 -8.73
N ILE A 136 4.35 -12.82 -8.51
CA ILE A 136 3.98 -13.43 -7.22
C ILE A 136 4.84 -14.65 -6.94
N GLN A 137 5.06 -15.51 -7.93
CA GLN A 137 5.86 -16.71 -7.77
C GLN A 137 7.32 -16.36 -7.44
N ASP A 138 7.92 -15.43 -8.18
CA ASP A 138 9.34 -15.11 -8.04
C ASP A 138 9.63 -14.19 -6.86
N VAL A 139 8.89 -13.10 -6.72
CA VAL A 139 9.14 -12.08 -5.69
C VAL A 139 8.67 -12.60 -4.34
N ILE A 140 7.40 -12.99 -4.21
CA ILE A 140 6.80 -13.37 -2.93
C ILE A 140 7.26 -14.76 -2.49
N LYS A 141 7.12 -15.79 -3.34
CA LYS A 141 7.36 -17.17 -2.90
C LYS A 141 8.83 -17.57 -2.94
N ASN A 142 9.52 -17.30 -4.05
CA ASN A 142 10.89 -17.77 -4.24
C ASN A 142 11.88 -16.87 -3.48
N LYS A 143 11.79 -15.55 -3.64
CA LYS A 143 12.70 -14.59 -3.00
C LYS A 143 12.28 -14.17 -1.60
N LYS A 144 11.03 -14.45 -1.20
CA LYS A 144 10.45 -14.03 0.09
C LYS A 144 10.59 -12.52 0.32
N SER A 145 10.44 -11.75 -0.75
CA SER A 145 10.39 -10.29 -0.70
C SER A 145 9.03 -9.82 -1.20
N ARG A 146 8.70 -8.56 -0.95
CA ARG A 146 7.54 -7.88 -1.56
C ARG A 146 7.95 -6.87 -2.62
N SER A 147 9.25 -6.63 -2.79
CA SER A 147 9.79 -5.58 -3.64
C SER A 147 10.88 -6.09 -4.57
N PHE A 148 11.01 -5.46 -5.73
CA PHE A 148 12.00 -5.83 -6.73
C PHE A 148 12.47 -4.59 -7.52
N MET A 149 13.67 -4.67 -8.07
CA MET A 149 14.27 -3.61 -8.89
C MET A 149 14.14 -3.92 -10.37
N VAL A 150 13.80 -2.89 -11.13
CA VAL A 150 13.74 -2.90 -12.59
C VAL A 150 14.65 -1.79 -13.12
N GLY A 151 15.43 -2.10 -14.16
CA GLY A 151 16.29 -1.11 -14.81
C GLY A 151 15.49 0.11 -15.29
N TYR A 152 16.08 1.30 -15.23
CA TYR A 152 15.39 2.54 -15.59
C TYR A 152 14.71 2.49 -16.98
N GLN A 153 15.35 1.85 -17.96
CA GLN A 153 14.83 1.72 -19.32
C GLN A 153 13.58 0.84 -19.39
N ASP A 154 13.49 -0.18 -18.53
CA ASP A 154 12.40 -1.16 -18.51
C ASP A 154 11.23 -0.75 -17.60
N ALA A 155 11.41 0.27 -16.76
CA ALA A 155 10.38 0.69 -15.80
C ALA A 155 9.09 1.24 -16.45
N ARG A 156 9.12 1.52 -17.76
CA ARG A 156 7.95 1.92 -18.56
C ARG A 156 7.35 0.76 -19.36
N HIS A 157 7.79 -0.47 -19.13
CA HIS A 157 7.25 -1.64 -19.83
C HIS A 157 5.72 -1.70 -19.69
N PRO A 158 4.96 -1.95 -20.77
CA PRO A 158 3.50 -1.89 -20.73
C PRO A 158 2.88 -2.76 -19.63
N LEU A 159 3.38 -3.97 -19.39
CA LEU A 159 2.87 -4.84 -18.34
C LEU A 159 3.02 -4.23 -16.93
N LEU A 160 4.17 -3.61 -16.63
CA LEU A 160 4.37 -2.91 -15.36
C LEU A 160 3.41 -1.73 -15.22
N VAL A 161 3.28 -0.92 -16.27
CA VAL A 161 2.36 0.24 -16.29
C VAL A 161 0.91 -0.20 -16.10
N ARG A 162 0.50 -1.32 -16.71
CA ARG A 162 -0.84 -1.89 -16.56
C ARG A 162 -1.10 -2.31 -15.11
N LEU A 163 -0.17 -3.03 -14.48
CA LEU A 163 -0.33 -3.44 -13.08
C LEU A 163 -0.27 -2.25 -12.10
N LEU A 164 0.51 -1.20 -12.40
CA LEU A 164 0.50 0.07 -11.64
C LEU A 164 -0.87 0.77 -11.74
N ASN A 165 -1.44 0.87 -12.95
CA ASN A 165 -2.75 1.49 -13.16
C ASN A 165 -3.87 0.73 -12.44
N LEU A 166 -3.76 -0.60 -12.39
CA LEU A 166 -4.67 -1.46 -11.61
C LEU A 166 -4.35 -1.45 -10.10
N ARG A 167 -3.23 -0.82 -9.70
CA ARG A 167 -2.74 -0.70 -8.32
C ARG A 167 -2.47 -2.06 -7.69
N LEU A 168 -2.04 -3.01 -8.52
CA LEU A 168 -1.54 -4.33 -8.14
C LEU A 168 -0.03 -4.28 -7.88
N LEU A 169 0.64 -3.27 -8.42
CA LEU A 169 1.99 -2.85 -8.07
C LEU A 169 1.98 -1.39 -7.59
N HIS A 170 2.96 -1.04 -6.78
CA HIS A 170 3.26 0.31 -6.31
C HIS A 170 4.72 0.62 -6.60
N ARG A 171 5.04 1.85 -7.01
CA ARG A 171 6.41 2.26 -7.29
C ARG A 171 6.99 2.97 -6.05
N MET A 172 8.13 2.50 -5.56
CA MET A 172 8.89 3.22 -4.54
C MET A 172 9.86 4.20 -5.21
N ARG A 173 10.09 5.36 -4.57
CA ARG A 173 11.00 6.40 -5.08
C ARG A 173 12.39 6.24 -4.50
N THR A 174 13.12 5.27 -5.02
CA THR A 174 14.56 5.21 -4.84
C THR A 174 15.19 4.92 -6.19
N THR A 175 15.85 5.92 -6.78
CA THR A 175 16.92 5.68 -7.74
C THR A 175 18.03 5.00 -6.96
N TRP A 176 17.98 3.68 -6.91
CA TRP A 176 18.97 2.89 -6.21
C TRP A 176 20.09 2.53 -7.18
N THR A 177 21.32 2.77 -6.75
CA THR A 177 22.51 2.35 -7.47
C THR A 177 22.93 1.00 -6.90
N HIS A 178 22.84 -0.06 -7.68
CA HIS A 178 23.21 -1.39 -7.20
C HIS A 178 24.71 -1.42 -6.82
N PRO A 179 25.11 -1.94 -5.65
CA PRO A 179 26.51 -2.07 -5.26
C PRO A 179 27.34 -2.80 -6.32
N ASP A 180 26.78 -3.87 -6.89
CA ASP A 180 27.40 -4.66 -7.96
C ASP A 180 27.30 -4.03 -9.37
N ARG A 181 26.48 -2.99 -9.56
CA ARG A 181 26.39 -2.22 -10.82
C ARG A 181 26.35 -0.70 -10.54
N PRO A 182 27.47 -0.12 -10.08
CA PRO A 182 27.54 1.30 -9.79
C PRO A 182 27.23 2.14 -11.04
N GLY A 183 26.39 3.16 -10.88
CA GLY A 183 26.01 4.11 -11.93
C GLY A 183 24.74 3.75 -12.73
N GLU A 184 24.20 2.55 -12.59
CA GLU A 184 22.95 2.16 -13.25
C GLU A 184 21.73 2.53 -12.38
N PRO A 185 20.79 3.37 -12.88
CA PRO A 185 19.59 3.70 -12.13
C PRO A 185 18.56 2.57 -12.20
N TYR A 186 18.01 2.20 -11.04
CA TYR A 186 16.90 1.25 -10.91
C TYR A 186 15.67 1.92 -10.31
N HIS A 187 14.50 1.41 -10.66
CA HIS A 187 13.25 1.69 -9.97
C HIS A 187 12.83 0.50 -9.13
N VAL A 188 12.41 0.78 -7.91
CA VAL A 188 11.87 -0.24 -7.01
C VAL A 188 10.35 -0.30 -7.16
N PHE A 189 9.84 -1.50 -7.35
CA PHE A 189 8.42 -1.81 -7.38
C PHE A 189 8.08 -2.71 -6.20
N THR A 190 6.89 -2.55 -5.65
CA THR A 190 6.36 -3.35 -4.54
C THR A 190 5.02 -3.94 -4.95
N ILE A 191 4.83 -5.23 -4.67
CA ILE A 191 3.55 -5.91 -4.88
C ILE A 191 2.54 -5.42 -3.84
N ASP A 192 1.28 -5.25 -4.23
CA ASP A 192 0.22 -4.78 -3.32
C ASP A 192 0.12 -5.64 -2.05
N TYR A 193 -0.02 -4.98 -0.89
CA TYR A 193 -0.16 -5.62 0.41
C TYR A 193 -1.20 -6.75 0.44
N GLY A 194 -2.37 -6.56 -0.17
CA GLY A 194 -3.45 -7.53 -0.13
C GLY A 194 -3.09 -8.88 -0.78
N CYS A 195 -2.07 -8.92 -1.63
CA CYS A 195 -1.55 -10.14 -2.24
C CYS A 195 -0.86 -11.07 -1.22
N TYR A 196 -0.17 -10.51 -0.21
CA TYR A 196 0.63 -11.27 0.76
C TYR A 196 0.19 -11.06 2.21
N ALA A 197 -0.90 -10.33 2.45
CA ALA A 197 -1.41 -10.02 3.78
C ALA A 197 -1.60 -11.25 4.69
N GLU A 198 -1.93 -12.43 4.12
CA GLU A 198 -2.08 -13.67 4.89
C GLU A 198 -0.77 -14.34 5.31
N LEU A 199 0.35 -13.94 4.71
CA LEU A 199 1.67 -14.45 5.07
C LEU A 199 2.24 -13.73 6.30
N LYS A 200 1.63 -12.63 6.73
CA LYS A 200 2.04 -11.86 7.92
C LYS A 200 2.06 -12.72 9.18
N GLY A 201 3.14 -12.60 9.96
CA GLY A 201 3.34 -13.36 11.20
C GLY A 201 3.68 -14.84 10.97
N THR A 202 3.86 -15.27 9.72
CA THR A 202 4.25 -16.65 9.37
C THR A 202 5.73 -16.71 8.98
N ARG A 203 6.29 -17.92 8.88
CA ARG A 203 7.64 -18.15 8.33
C ARG A 203 7.78 -17.76 6.85
N ALA A 204 6.66 -17.50 6.16
CA ALA A 204 6.61 -17.08 4.78
C ALA A 204 6.35 -15.57 4.63
N GLU A 205 6.35 -14.80 5.72
CA GLU A 205 6.21 -13.34 5.65
C GLU A 205 7.33 -12.74 4.77
N PRO A 206 6.99 -11.97 3.73
CA PRO A 206 7.99 -11.34 2.89
C PRO A 206 8.78 -10.25 3.64
N ASN A 207 10.09 -10.24 3.45
CA ASN A 207 10.98 -9.24 4.00
C ASN A 207 11.02 -7.96 3.15
N GLN A 208 11.81 -6.97 3.60
CA GLN A 208 11.98 -5.68 2.90
C GLN A 208 13.17 -5.69 1.92
N ASP A 209 13.79 -6.84 1.68
CA ASP A 209 14.97 -6.92 0.81
C ASP A 209 14.58 -6.63 -0.63
N VAL A 210 15.41 -5.93 -1.37
CA VAL A 210 15.18 -5.64 -2.78
C VAL A 210 16.25 -6.33 -3.62
N PHE A 211 15.84 -6.95 -4.72
CA PHE A 211 16.74 -7.66 -5.63
C PHE A 211 16.48 -7.23 -7.07
N LEU A 212 17.49 -7.36 -7.93
CA LEU A 212 17.32 -7.17 -9.37
C LEU A 212 16.37 -8.24 -9.90
N PHE A 213 15.25 -7.81 -10.47
CA PHE A 213 14.39 -8.71 -11.20
C PHE A 213 15.05 -8.97 -12.56
N PRO A 214 15.51 -10.21 -12.85
CA PRO A 214 16.12 -10.51 -14.14
C PRO A 214 15.13 -10.22 -15.27
N GLU A 215 15.64 -9.77 -16.42
CA GLU A 215 14.91 -9.33 -17.63
C GLU A 215 13.40 -9.46 -17.50
N VAL A 216 12.72 -8.33 -17.25
CA VAL A 216 11.25 -8.18 -17.12
C VAL A 216 10.47 -8.79 -18.31
N ILE A 217 11.18 -9.25 -19.35
CA ILE A 217 10.73 -9.52 -20.71
C ILE A 217 11.27 -10.88 -21.22
N ALA A 218 11.38 -11.90 -20.36
CA ALA A 218 11.64 -13.28 -20.79
C ALA A 218 10.39 -14.17 -20.85
N VAL A 219 9.18 -13.59 -20.74
CA VAL A 219 7.94 -14.29 -21.10
C VAL A 219 7.75 -14.13 -22.60
N LYS A 220 8.27 -15.09 -23.37
CA LYS A 220 8.05 -15.21 -24.82
C LYS A 220 6.60 -15.58 -25.12
#